data_AF-A0A2N3G895-F1
#
_entry.id   AF-A0A2N3G895-F1
#
_cell.length_a   1.000
_cell.length_b   1.000
_cell.length_c   1.000
_cell.angle_alpha   90.00
_cell.angle_beta   90.00
_cell.angle_gamma   90.00
#
_symmetry.space_group_name_H-M   'P 1'
#
loop_
_entity.id
_entity.type
_entity.pdbx_description
1 polymer ?
#
loop_
_entity_poly.entity_id
_entity_poly.type
_entity_poly.pdbx_seq_one_letter_code
_entity_poly.pdbx_strand_id
1 'polypeptide(L)'
;MIIVGSVFLMSASVALAQTPAQESLMTQEERSRSIEREIASLESELSRTQQDAISIAHKLSDIEKQVLNCYLEIDRAESAISDTRRKINNKLRAMYIGGRKDILAQLMKSRDALEFLVCYDYMMKTISKDADAFARFKKERDHLQKCQDRLLAFKKEEARLARTADAAVIEARIQQKKNELAQVTSQLISQQLPGTYAPAPANFDPARVYVRPDENGFTRTGQVISGYSSWYGGEFHGRPTSSGEVFDQFAFTCAHKTLPFGTWLRVTFRGRNVVVKVNDRGPFIKGRMLDLSRGAAEAIGLTGVQWVDCEIVVPGN
;
A
#
# COMPACT_ATOMS: atom_id res chain seq x y z
N MET A 1 -52.57 -29.90 -55.16
CA MET A 1 -52.89 -28.92 -56.22
C MET A 1 -54.26 -28.35 -55.92
N ILE A 2 -54.34 -27.02 -55.74
CA ILE A 2 -55.53 -26.15 -55.78
C ILE A 2 -56.41 -26.00 -54.52
N ILE A 3 -56.22 -24.82 -53.90
CA ILE A 3 -57.18 -23.79 -53.42
C ILE A 3 -58.30 -24.18 -52.45
N VAL A 4 -58.20 -23.67 -51.21
CA VAL A 4 -59.24 -22.94 -50.45
C VAL A 4 -58.45 -22.05 -49.47
N GLY A 5 -58.62 -20.76 -49.26
CA GLY A 5 -59.72 -19.83 -49.44
C GLY A 5 -59.60 -18.87 -48.25
N SER A 6 -59.46 -17.59 -48.55
CA SER A 6 -59.20 -16.51 -47.58
C SER A 6 -60.25 -16.44 -46.47
N VAL A 7 -59.80 -16.43 -45.21
CA VAL A 7 -60.57 -15.81 -44.11
C VAL A 7 -59.70 -14.74 -43.48
N PHE A 8 -60.07 -13.53 -43.82
CA PHE A 8 -59.64 -12.27 -43.24
C PHE A 8 -60.15 -12.24 -41.78
N LEU A 9 -59.24 -12.28 -40.81
CA LEU A 9 -59.54 -11.87 -39.44
C LEU A 9 -58.54 -10.76 -39.12
N MET A 10 -59.03 -9.53 -39.24
CA MET A 10 -58.41 -8.35 -38.66
C MET A 10 -58.31 -8.57 -37.15
N SER A 11 -57.13 -8.90 -36.65
CA SER A 11 -56.72 -8.51 -35.30
C SER A 11 -55.73 -7.38 -35.48
N ALA A 12 -56.19 -6.17 -35.18
CA ALA A 12 -55.43 -4.95 -35.22
C ALA A 12 -54.06 -5.15 -34.54
N SER A 13 -52.99 -5.10 -35.33
CA SER A 13 -51.68 -4.79 -34.78
C SER A 13 -51.79 -3.38 -34.22
N VAL A 14 -51.99 -3.29 -32.91
CA VAL A 14 -51.64 -2.10 -32.15
C VAL A 14 -50.14 -1.95 -32.36
N ALA A 15 -49.78 -1.16 -33.36
CA ALA A 15 -48.46 -0.58 -33.43
C ALA A 15 -48.33 0.24 -32.15
N LEU A 16 -47.69 -0.35 -31.12
CA LEU A 16 -47.15 0.42 -30.02
C LEU A 16 -46.12 1.35 -30.66
N ALA A 17 -46.57 2.53 -31.06
CA ALA A 17 -45.71 3.68 -31.20
C ALA A 17 -45.02 3.80 -29.84
N GLN A 18 -43.73 3.43 -29.80
CA GLN A 18 -42.92 3.62 -28.62
C GLN A 18 -43.03 5.10 -28.27
N THR A 19 -43.61 5.36 -27.10
CA THR A 19 -43.83 6.73 -26.65
C THR A 19 -42.48 7.44 -26.54
N PRO A 20 -42.40 8.78 -26.70
CA PRO A 20 -41.14 9.52 -26.56
C PRO A 20 -40.43 9.28 -25.20
N ALA A 21 -41.17 8.83 -24.19
CA ALA A 21 -40.64 8.38 -22.90
C ALA A 21 -39.86 7.05 -22.99
N GLN A 22 -40.30 6.09 -23.81
CA GLN A 22 -39.62 4.80 -24.01
C GLN A 22 -38.33 4.94 -24.85
N GLU A 23 -38.33 5.85 -25.82
CA GLU A 23 -37.13 6.16 -26.63
C GLU A 23 -36.07 6.88 -25.77
N SER A 24 -36.50 7.81 -24.90
CA SER A 24 -35.68 8.47 -23.88
C SER A 24 -35.06 7.47 -22.88
N LEU A 25 -35.85 6.49 -22.40
CA LEU A 25 -35.35 5.45 -21.48
C LEU A 25 -34.33 4.53 -22.15
N MET A 26 -34.54 4.10 -23.41
CA MET A 26 -33.54 3.30 -24.13
C MET A 26 -32.20 4.05 -24.26
N THR A 27 -32.22 5.34 -24.61
CA THR A 27 -30.99 6.14 -24.65
C THR A 27 -30.31 6.32 -23.29
N GLN A 28 -31.07 6.28 -22.18
CA GLN A 28 -30.49 6.33 -20.83
C GLN A 28 -29.92 4.99 -20.39
N GLU A 29 -30.56 3.87 -20.73
CA GLU A 29 -30.04 2.52 -20.47
C GLU A 29 -28.77 2.24 -21.28
N GLU A 30 -28.70 2.69 -22.54
CA GLU A 30 -27.49 2.62 -23.36
C GLU A 30 -26.34 3.47 -22.79
N ARG A 31 -26.65 4.67 -22.29
CA ARG A 31 -25.68 5.50 -21.55
C ARG A 31 -25.22 4.82 -20.26
N SER A 32 -26.11 4.19 -19.50
CA SER A 32 -25.76 3.43 -18.29
C SER A 32 -24.79 2.29 -18.61
N ARG A 33 -25.11 1.46 -19.63
CA ARG A 33 -24.23 0.38 -20.08
C ARG A 33 -22.88 0.89 -20.61
N SER A 34 -22.86 2.07 -21.23
CA SER A 34 -21.61 2.70 -21.69
C SER A 34 -20.74 3.14 -20.51
N ILE A 35 -21.34 3.76 -19.49
CA ILE A 35 -20.64 4.19 -18.27
C ILE A 35 -20.13 2.97 -17.49
N GLU A 36 -20.91 1.89 -17.41
CA GLU A 36 -20.50 0.64 -16.76
C GLU A 36 -19.27 0.02 -17.44
N ARG A 37 -19.21 0.01 -18.78
CA ARG A 37 -18.01 -0.44 -19.52
C ARG A 37 -16.80 0.45 -19.26
N GLU A 38 -17.00 1.77 -19.18
CA GLU A 38 -15.95 2.74 -18.89
C GLU A 38 -15.43 2.59 -17.44
N ILE A 39 -16.31 2.31 -16.48
CA ILE A 39 -15.93 1.99 -15.10
C ILE A 39 -15.14 0.68 -15.06
N ALA A 40 -15.59 -0.36 -15.76
CA ALA A 40 -14.87 -1.63 -15.82
C ALA A 40 -13.46 -1.47 -16.42
N SER A 41 -13.29 -0.63 -17.45
CA SER A 41 -11.95 -0.36 -18.01
C SER A 41 -11.08 0.42 -17.02
N LEU A 42 -11.64 1.42 -16.33
CA LEU A 42 -10.92 2.20 -15.31
C LEU A 42 -10.54 1.35 -14.09
N GLU A 43 -11.38 0.40 -13.67
CA GLU A 43 -11.07 -0.53 -12.59
C GLU A 43 -9.95 -1.50 -12.99
N SER A 44 -9.89 -1.92 -14.25
CA SER A 44 -8.76 -2.69 -14.79
C SER A 44 -7.46 -1.88 -14.81
N GLU A 45 -7.53 -0.61 -15.22
CA GLU A 45 -6.39 0.31 -15.26
C GLU A 45 -5.89 0.66 -13.85
N LEU A 46 -6.81 0.84 -12.88
CA LEU A 46 -6.47 1.02 -11.47
C LEU A 46 -5.74 -0.20 -10.92
N SER A 47 -6.25 -1.40 -11.19
CA SER A 47 -5.64 -2.64 -10.73
C SER A 47 -4.20 -2.80 -11.26
N ARG A 48 -3.99 -2.49 -12.55
CA ARG A 48 -2.63 -2.46 -13.16
C ARG A 48 -1.74 -1.43 -12.48
N THR A 49 -2.23 -0.21 -12.29
CA THR A 49 -1.47 0.87 -11.63
C THR A 49 -1.14 0.54 -10.18
N GLN A 50 -2.05 -0.10 -9.44
CA GLN A 50 -1.82 -0.57 -8.07
C GLN A 50 -0.74 -1.66 -8.05
N GLN A 51 -0.77 -2.59 -9.00
CA GLN A 51 0.26 -3.61 -9.14
C GLN A 51 1.63 -3.01 -9.47
N ASP A 52 1.66 -2.01 -10.35
CA ASP A 52 2.88 -1.26 -10.69
C ASP A 52 3.40 -0.47 -9.48
N ALA A 53 2.51 0.13 -8.68
CA ALA A 53 2.87 0.84 -7.45
C ALA A 53 3.49 -0.10 -6.41
N ILE A 54 2.93 -1.31 -6.23
CA ILE A 54 3.52 -2.34 -5.36
C ILE A 54 4.91 -2.74 -5.87
N SER A 55 5.05 -2.97 -7.18
CA SER A 55 6.34 -3.30 -7.81
C SER A 55 7.38 -2.19 -7.60
N ILE A 56 6.98 -0.93 -7.74
CA ILE A 56 7.83 0.24 -7.49
C ILE A 56 8.21 0.32 -6.00
N ALA A 57 7.27 0.07 -5.08
CA ALA A 57 7.55 0.08 -3.64
C ALA A 57 8.59 -0.98 -3.24
N HIS A 58 8.51 -2.19 -3.81
CA HIS A 58 9.52 -3.23 -3.62
C HIS A 58 10.89 -2.79 -4.14
N LYS A 59 10.95 -2.20 -5.34
CA LYS A 59 12.20 -1.66 -5.92
C LYS A 59 12.80 -0.54 -5.06
N LEU A 60 11.97 0.37 -4.54
CA LEU A 60 12.41 1.42 -3.63
C LEU A 60 13.01 0.83 -2.35
N SER A 61 12.36 -0.16 -1.75
CA SER A 61 12.90 -0.84 -0.56
C SER A 61 14.26 -1.49 -0.82
N ASP A 62 14.46 -2.08 -1.99
CA ASP A 62 15.75 -2.66 -2.35
C ASP A 62 16.83 -1.61 -2.62
N ILE A 63 16.45 -0.47 -3.24
CA ILE A 63 17.34 0.69 -3.40
C ILE A 63 17.76 1.24 -2.03
N GLU A 64 16.83 1.39 -1.08
CA GLU A 64 17.13 1.85 0.29
C GLU A 64 18.17 0.95 0.98
N LYS A 65 18.04 -0.37 0.87
CA LYS A 65 19.03 -1.32 1.39
C LYS A 65 20.39 -1.14 0.72
N GLN A 66 20.42 -0.95 -0.60
CA GLN A 66 21.66 -0.75 -1.36
C GLN A 66 22.34 0.58 -0.99
N VAL A 67 21.55 1.63 -0.77
CA VAL A 67 22.01 2.93 -0.27
C VAL A 67 22.62 2.80 1.13
N LEU A 68 21.97 2.09 2.04
CA LEU A 68 22.49 1.83 3.38
C LEU A 68 23.82 1.09 3.33
N ASN A 69 23.92 0.04 2.49
CA ASN A 69 25.18 -0.68 2.33
C ASN A 69 26.29 0.22 1.74
N CYS A 70 25.97 1.11 0.81
CA CYS A 70 26.93 2.09 0.27
C CYS A 70 27.43 3.05 1.36
N TYR A 71 26.56 3.53 2.26
CA TYR A 71 27.00 4.36 3.39
C TYR A 71 27.96 3.61 4.32
N LEU A 72 27.69 2.33 4.63
CA LEU A 72 28.58 1.52 5.45
C LEU A 72 29.93 1.26 4.75
N GLU A 73 29.94 1.04 3.43
CA GLU A 73 31.17 0.91 2.64
C GLU A 73 31.99 2.22 2.66
N ILE A 74 31.32 3.37 2.50
CA ILE A 74 31.94 4.69 2.56
C ILE A 74 32.60 4.94 3.93
N ASP A 75 31.87 4.71 5.02
CA ASP A 75 32.37 4.93 6.38
C ASP A 75 33.62 4.08 6.69
N ARG A 76 33.59 2.80 6.27
CA ARG A 76 34.75 1.90 6.38
C ARG A 76 35.95 2.39 5.58
N ALA A 77 35.74 2.82 4.34
CA ALA A 77 36.79 3.34 3.48
C ALA A 77 37.39 4.65 4.03
N GLU A 78 36.55 5.58 4.51
CA GLU A 78 36.98 6.83 5.13
C GLU A 78 37.81 6.58 6.39
N SER A 79 37.41 5.63 7.23
CA SER A 79 38.16 5.21 8.42
C SER A 79 39.54 4.66 8.05
N ALA A 80 39.61 3.75 7.06
CA ALA A 80 40.88 3.19 6.57
C ALA A 80 41.81 4.27 5.97
N ILE A 81 41.26 5.21 5.20
CA ILE A 81 41.97 6.37 4.65
C ILE A 81 42.50 7.26 5.78
N SER A 82 41.69 7.55 6.79
CA SER A 82 42.04 8.37 7.95
C SER A 82 43.20 7.76 8.74
N ASP A 83 43.15 6.46 9.02
CA ASP A 83 44.21 5.74 9.72
C ASP A 83 45.52 5.72 8.94
N THR A 84 45.44 5.53 7.62
CA THR A 84 46.62 5.53 6.74
C THR A 84 47.23 6.93 6.66
N ARG A 85 46.39 7.97 6.52
CA ARG A 85 46.81 9.37 6.57
C ARG A 85 47.49 9.71 7.90
N ARG A 86 46.96 9.23 9.02
CA ARG A 86 47.56 9.40 10.35
C ARG A 86 48.95 8.78 10.41
N LYS A 87 49.11 7.54 9.93
CA LYS A 87 50.42 6.86 9.88
C LYS A 87 51.44 7.63 9.03
N ILE A 88 51.04 8.08 7.85
CA ILE A 88 51.89 8.89 6.94
C ILE A 88 52.27 10.21 7.62
N ASN A 89 51.32 10.94 8.21
CA ASN A 89 51.58 12.20 8.90
C ASN A 89 52.51 12.03 10.10
N ASN A 90 52.32 10.98 10.90
CA ASN A 90 53.21 10.67 12.03
C ASN A 90 54.63 10.37 11.55
N LYS A 91 54.77 9.65 10.42
CA LYS A 91 56.05 9.36 9.82
C LYS A 91 56.73 10.62 9.27
N LEU A 92 55.99 11.48 8.55
CA LEU A 92 56.47 12.78 8.09
C LEU A 92 56.93 13.67 9.25
N ARG A 93 56.16 13.70 10.34
CA ARG A 93 56.51 14.44 11.56
C ARG A 93 57.77 13.89 12.20
N ALA A 94 57.93 12.56 12.27
CA ALA A 94 59.14 11.94 12.78
C ALA A 94 60.37 12.28 11.90
N MET A 95 60.22 12.30 10.58
CA MET A 95 61.27 12.76 9.66
C MET A 95 61.61 14.25 9.87
N TYR A 96 60.60 15.10 10.06
CA TYR A 96 60.82 16.53 10.28
C TYR A 96 61.53 16.82 11.61
N ILE A 97 61.05 16.23 12.71
CA ILE A 97 61.62 16.39 14.06
C ILE A 97 63.03 15.79 14.14
N GLY A 98 63.24 14.63 13.50
CA GLY A 98 64.55 13.98 13.45
C GLY A 98 65.58 14.71 12.56
N GLY A 99 65.17 15.78 11.89
CA GLY A 99 65.92 16.45 10.82
C GLY A 99 65.94 15.62 9.53
N ARG A 100 66.24 16.27 8.39
CA ARG A 100 66.64 15.54 7.17
C ARG A 100 67.89 14.73 7.49
N LYS A 101 67.73 13.49 7.94
CA LYS A 101 68.78 12.49 7.82
C LYS A 101 68.89 12.23 6.33
N ASP A 102 69.76 12.98 5.68
CA ASP A 102 70.13 12.73 4.30
C ASP A 102 70.49 11.24 4.23
N ILE A 103 69.75 10.50 3.41
CA ILE A 103 69.86 9.04 3.30
C ILE A 103 71.32 8.67 3.04
N LEU A 104 71.96 9.49 2.21
CA LEU A 104 73.38 9.39 1.92
C LEU A 104 74.23 9.65 3.17
N ALA A 105 73.96 10.70 3.95
CA ALA A 105 74.70 10.97 5.19
C ALA A 105 74.52 9.89 6.26
N GLN A 106 73.40 9.16 6.27
CA GLN A 106 73.19 8.06 7.21
C GLN A 106 73.93 6.79 6.74
N LEU A 107 73.97 6.54 5.43
CA LEU A 107 74.75 5.46 4.82
C LEU A 107 76.27 5.71 4.94
N MET A 108 76.72 6.96 4.76
CA MET A 108 78.13 7.35 4.86
C MET A 108 78.68 7.32 6.29
N LYS A 109 77.84 7.13 7.31
CA LYS A 109 78.26 6.95 8.71
C LYS A 109 78.64 5.51 9.04
N SER A 110 78.41 4.56 8.14
CA SER A 110 78.79 3.16 8.33
C SER A 110 80.31 3.02 8.45
N ARG A 111 80.77 2.19 9.40
CA ARG A 111 82.20 1.98 9.70
C ARG A 111 82.87 1.03 8.72
N ASP A 112 82.10 0.11 8.15
CA ASP A 112 82.56 -0.88 7.18
C ASP A 112 81.49 -1.19 6.11
N ALA A 113 81.89 -1.98 5.11
CA ALA A 113 81.03 -2.35 3.99
C ALA A 113 79.81 -3.19 4.42
N LEU A 114 79.92 -3.97 5.49
CA LEU A 114 78.83 -4.81 5.97
C LEU A 114 77.75 -3.96 6.66
N GLU A 115 78.16 -3.04 7.53
CA GLU A 115 77.28 -2.06 8.18
C GLU A 115 76.57 -1.18 7.13
N PHE A 116 77.25 -0.81 6.05
CA PHE A 116 76.65 -0.10 4.91
C PHE A 116 75.55 -0.92 4.23
N LEU A 117 75.84 -2.16 3.84
CA LEU A 117 74.90 -3.02 3.11
C LEU A 117 73.64 -3.33 3.94
N VAL A 118 73.79 -3.57 5.24
CA VAL A 118 72.66 -3.79 6.15
C VAL A 118 71.79 -2.54 6.27
N CYS A 119 72.41 -1.36 6.42
CA CYS A 119 71.67 -0.11 6.52
C CYS A 119 70.93 0.20 5.20
N TYR A 120 71.60 0.00 4.06
CA TYR A 120 71.00 0.14 2.74
C TYR A 120 69.79 -0.78 2.52
N ASP A 121 69.92 -2.08 2.82
CA ASP A 121 68.82 -3.04 2.68
C ASP A 121 67.62 -2.67 3.57
N TYR A 122 67.87 -2.29 4.82
CA TYR A 122 66.82 -1.83 5.74
C TYR A 122 66.07 -0.60 5.21
N MET A 123 66.80 0.38 4.68
CA MET A 123 66.21 1.60 4.10
C MET A 123 65.40 1.29 2.85
N MET A 124 65.92 0.46 1.95
CA MET A 124 65.20 0.05 0.74
C MET A 124 63.92 -0.72 1.06
N LYS A 125 63.94 -1.63 2.04
CA LYS A 125 62.74 -2.31 2.54
C LYS A 125 61.71 -1.33 3.12
N THR A 126 62.17 -0.27 3.78
CA THR A 126 61.27 0.76 4.33
C THR A 126 60.61 1.58 3.23
N ILE A 127 61.38 1.99 2.21
CA ILE A 127 60.87 2.72 1.04
C ILE A 127 59.86 1.87 0.27
N SER A 128 60.16 0.58 0.07
CA SER A 128 59.24 -0.36 -0.58
C SER A 128 57.92 -0.48 0.17
N LYS A 129 57.95 -0.65 1.51
CA LYS A 129 56.74 -0.69 2.34
C LYS A 129 55.92 0.61 2.28
N ASP A 130 56.59 1.76 2.18
CA ASP A 130 55.90 3.05 2.01
C ASP A 130 55.21 3.14 0.65
N ALA A 131 55.88 2.70 -0.42
CA ALA A 131 55.30 2.65 -1.76
C ALA A 131 54.04 1.76 -1.78
N ASP A 132 54.09 0.60 -1.14
CA ASP A 132 52.93 -0.29 -0.98
C ASP A 132 51.79 0.38 -0.19
N ALA A 133 52.11 1.10 0.89
CA ALA A 133 51.12 1.83 1.68
C ALA A 133 50.43 2.94 0.87
N PHE A 134 51.19 3.68 0.05
CA PHE A 134 50.65 4.68 -0.86
C PHE A 134 49.79 4.07 -1.96
N ALA A 135 50.19 2.93 -2.53
CA ALA A 135 49.40 2.21 -3.52
C ALA A 135 48.04 1.76 -2.94
N ARG A 136 48.04 1.22 -1.71
CA ARG A 136 46.81 0.86 -0.98
C ARG A 136 45.94 2.08 -0.72
N PHE A 137 46.52 3.18 -0.22
CA PHE A 137 45.79 4.44 0.00
C PHE A 137 45.09 4.94 -1.27
N LYS A 138 45.80 4.94 -2.40
CA LYS A 138 45.23 5.35 -3.69
C LYS A 138 44.06 4.45 -4.09
N LYS A 139 44.22 3.12 -3.94
CA LYS A 139 43.18 2.14 -4.22
C LYS A 139 41.92 2.35 -3.38
N GLU A 140 42.07 2.57 -2.07
CA GLU A 140 40.94 2.84 -1.16
C GLU A 140 40.23 4.14 -1.51
N ARG A 141 40.98 5.20 -1.85
CA ARG A 141 40.39 6.46 -2.32
C ARG A 141 39.60 6.28 -3.62
N ASP A 142 40.14 5.53 -4.58
CA ASP A 142 39.45 5.27 -5.85
C ASP A 142 38.21 4.38 -5.63
N HIS A 143 38.24 3.48 -4.63
CA HIS A 143 37.08 2.69 -4.21
C HIS A 143 35.99 3.57 -3.58
N LEU A 144 36.37 4.46 -2.66
CA LEU A 144 35.47 5.44 -2.04
C LEU A 144 34.74 6.28 -3.09
N GLN A 145 35.46 6.78 -4.10
CA GLN A 145 34.87 7.55 -5.19
C GLN A 145 33.79 6.73 -5.93
N LYS A 146 34.09 5.48 -6.27
CA LYS A 146 33.12 4.59 -6.93
C LYS A 146 31.87 4.34 -6.07
N CYS A 147 32.02 4.20 -4.76
CA CYS A 147 30.89 4.03 -3.85
C CYS A 147 30.03 5.31 -3.78
N GLN A 148 30.65 6.49 -3.77
CA GLN A 148 29.94 7.76 -3.84
C GLN A 148 29.18 7.93 -5.17
N ASP A 149 29.77 7.54 -6.30
CA ASP A 149 29.13 7.59 -7.61
C ASP A 149 27.91 6.65 -7.68
N ARG A 150 28.03 5.43 -7.13
CA ARG A 150 26.92 4.48 -6.99
C ARG A 150 25.80 5.03 -6.13
N LEU A 151 26.13 5.64 -4.99
CA LEU A 151 25.15 6.27 -4.09
C LEU A 151 24.37 7.39 -4.81
N LEU A 152 25.07 8.23 -5.59
CA LEU A 152 24.43 9.27 -6.39
C LEU A 152 23.49 8.68 -7.45
N ALA A 153 23.88 7.57 -8.09
CA ALA A 153 23.02 6.88 -9.06
C ALA A 153 21.74 6.33 -8.41
N PHE A 154 21.86 5.72 -7.23
CA PHE A 154 20.69 5.23 -6.48
C PHE A 154 19.74 6.35 -6.07
N LYS A 155 20.25 7.48 -5.58
CA LYS A 155 19.43 8.66 -5.24
C LYS A 155 18.70 9.24 -6.46
N LYS A 156 19.33 9.21 -7.64
CA LYS A 156 18.68 9.64 -8.89
C LYS A 156 17.56 8.69 -9.30
N GLU A 157 17.78 7.38 -9.15
CA GLU A 157 16.78 6.37 -9.47
C GLU A 157 15.59 6.42 -8.50
N GLU A 158 15.86 6.60 -7.20
CA GLU A 158 14.84 6.85 -6.18
C GLU A 158 13.98 8.08 -6.53
N ALA A 159 14.62 9.20 -6.88
CA ALA A 159 13.92 10.41 -7.32
C ALA A 159 13.12 10.23 -8.61
N ARG A 160 13.57 9.35 -9.53
CA ARG A 160 12.84 9.00 -10.75
C ARG A 160 11.58 8.20 -10.42
N LEU A 161 11.70 7.19 -9.58
CA LEU A 161 10.60 6.31 -9.17
C LEU A 161 9.57 7.05 -8.30
N ALA A 162 9.99 8.02 -7.49
CA ALA A 162 9.10 8.88 -6.72
C ALA A 162 8.23 9.79 -7.60
N ARG A 163 8.68 10.16 -8.81
CA ARG A 163 7.90 10.99 -9.75
C ARG A 163 6.85 10.21 -10.54
N THR A 164 6.92 8.87 -10.53
CA THR A 164 5.98 8.00 -11.27
C THR A 164 4.71 7.61 -10.50
N ALA A 165 4.43 8.21 -9.35
CA ALA A 165 3.33 7.80 -8.49
C ALA A 165 2.26 8.88 -8.31
N ASP A 166 1.36 9.01 -9.30
CA ASP A 166 0.10 9.76 -9.15
C ASP A 166 -1.11 8.81 -9.23
N ALA A 167 -1.10 7.76 -8.39
CA ALA A 167 -2.29 6.92 -8.15
C ALA A 167 -3.50 7.75 -7.70
N ALA A 168 -3.25 8.88 -7.04
CA ALA A 168 -4.27 9.84 -6.60
C ALA A 168 -5.08 10.47 -7.76
N VAL A 169 -4.46 10.68 -8.92
CA VAL A 169 -5.16 11.27 -10.10
C VAL A 169 -6.12 10.27 -10.71
N ILE A 170 -5.75 8.99 -10.76
CA ILE A 170 -6.60 7.90 -11.27
C ILE A 170 -7.75 7.61 -10.31
N GLU A 171 -7.48 7.60 -9.00
CA GLU A 171 -8.49 7.42 -7.96
C GLU A 171 -9.53 8.56 -7.95
N ALA A 172 -9.09 9.81 -8.15
CA ALA A 172 -9.98 10.96 -8.30
C ALA A 172 -10.89 10.83 -9.55
N ARG A 173 -10.35 10.32 -10.66
CA ARG A 173 -11.11 10.14 -11.91
C ARG A 173 -12.14 9.00 -11.82
N ILE A 174 -11.81 7.94 -11.09
CA ILE A 174 -12.74 6.85 -10.77
C ILE A 174 -13.87 7.36 -9.87
N GLN A 175 -13.57 8.19 -8.88
CA GLN A 175 -14.59 8.75 -7.99
C GLN A 175 -15.53 9.70 -8.74
N GLN A 176 -14.99 10.52 -9.65
CA GLN A 176 -15.81 11.35 -10.55
C GLN A 176 -16.77 10.50 -11.39
N LYS A 177 -16.28 9.43 -12.02
CA LYS A 177 -17.10 8.54 -12.85
C LYS A 177 -18.15 7.75 -12.06
N LYS A 178 -17.83 7.36 -10.82
CA LYS A 178 -18.79 6.74 -9.89
C LYS A 178 -19.90 7.70 -9.48
N ASN A 179 -19.59 8.98 -9.33
CA ASN A 179 -20.60 10.01 -9.07
C ASN A 179 -21.50 10.27 -10.29
N GLU A 180 -20.93 10.29 -11.50
CA GLU A 180 -21.69 10.39 -12.75
C GLU A 180 -22.67 9.20 -12.90
N LEU A 181 -22.22 7.96 -12.63
CA LEU A 181 -23.09 6.79 -12.64
C LEU A 181 -24.22 6.91 -11.60
N ALA A 182 -23.90 7.30 -10.37
CA ALA A 182 -24.90 7.45 -9.31
C ALA A 182 -25.99 8.47 -9.67
N GLN A 183 -25.63 9.56 -10.37
CA GLN A 183 -26.59 10.53 -10.87
C GLN A 183 -27.53 9.93 -11.92
N VAL A 184 -26.98 9.18 -12.89
CA VAL A 184 -27.78 8.52 -13.93
C VAL A 184 -28.70 7.44 -13.34
N THR A 185 -28.21 6.64 -12.39
CA THR A 185 -29.02 5.63 -11.69
C THR A 185 -30.14 6.27 -10.88
N SER A 186 -29.88 7.40 -10.21
CA SER A 186 -30.91 8.13 -9.46
C SER A 186 -32.01 8.71 -10.36
N GLN A 187 -31.65 9.16 -11.56
CA GLN A 187 -32.60 9.65 -12.57
C GLN A 187 -33.49 8.52 -13.09
N LEU A 188 -32.92 7.34 -13.36
CA LEU A 188 -33.67 6.14 -13.75
C LEU A 188 -34.66 5.69 -12.66
N ILE A 189 -34.19 5.59 -11.40
CA ILE A 189 -35.04 5.21 -10.25
C ILE A 189 -36.19 6.20 -10.05
N SER A 190 -35.94 7.50 -10.21
CA SER A 190 -36.99 8.53 -10.07
C SER A 190 -38.06 8.47 -11.16
N GLN A 191 -37.76 7.87 -12.31
CA GLN A 191 -38.69 7.73 -13.44
C GLN A 191 -39.45 6.39 -13.42
N GLN A 192 -39.10 5.44 -12.54
CA GLN A 192 -39.60 4.06 -12.55
C GLN A 192 -40.59 3.67 -11.44
N LEU A 193 -41.02 4.58 -10.54
CA LEU A 193 -41.96 4.22 -9.46
C LEU A 193 -43.38 4.77 -9.67
N PRO A 194 -44.35 3.87 -9.94
CA PRO A 194 -45.65 3.91 -9.32
C PRO A 194 -45.96 2.58 -8.57
N GLY A 195 -46.24 2.65 -7.26
CA GLY A 195 -47.04 1.62 -6.56
C GLY A 195 -46.52 1.06 -5.22
N THR A 196 -47.38 1.17 -4.22
CA THR A 196 -47.46 0.59 -2.86
C THR A 196 -46.82 -0.80 -2.60
N TYR A 197 -46.10 -0.95 -1.47
CA TYR A 197 -45.62 -2.24 -0.95
C TYR A 197 -46.64 -2.92 -0.01
N ALA A 198 -46.78 -4.25 -0.16
CA ALA A 198 -47.66 -5.13 0.64
C ALA A 198 -46.96 -5.66 1.92
N PRO A 199 -47.71 -6.05 2.98
CA PRO A 199 -47.14 -6.52 4.24
C PRO A 199 -46.68 -8.00 4.18
N ALA A 200 -45.71 -8.35 5.01
CA ALA A 200 -45.02 -9.64 5.05
C ALA A 200 -45.89 -10.81 5.56
N PRO A 201 -45.66 -12.05 5.09
CA PRO A 201 -46.49 -13.23 5.39
C PRO A 201 -46.26 -13.85 6.78
N ALA A 202 -47.26 -14.61 7.24
CA ALA A 202 -47.49 -15.06 8.62
C ALA A 202 -46.61 -16.22 9.15
N ASN A 203 -45.58 -16.67 8.42
CA ASN A 203 -44.67 -17.74 8.88
C ASN A 203 -43.25 -17.22 9.16
N PHE A 204 -43.17 -16.21 10.04
CA PHE A 204 -41.90 -15.65 10.49
C PHE A 204 -41.41 -16.41 11.73
N ASP A 205 -40.31 -17.15 11.58
CA ASP A 205 -39.60 -17.86 12.65
C ASP A 205 -38.44 -17.00 13.19
N PRO A 206 -38.51 -16.49 14.44
CA PRO A 206 -37.53 -15.57 15.00
C PRO A 206 -36.18 -16.21 15.37
N ALA A 207 -36.03 -17.53 15.29
CA ALA A 207 -34.76 -18.21 15.59
C ALA A 207 -33.82 -18.33 14.37
N ARG A 208 -34.27 -17.92 13.18
CA ARG A 208 -33.56 -18.18 11.91
C ARG A 208 -33.15 -16.96 11.12
N VAL A 209 -33.12 -15.79 11.74
CA VAL A 209 -32.89 -14.55 11.02
C VAL A 209 -31.54 -13.93 11.39
N TYR A 210 -30.55 -14.19 10.53
CA TYR A 210 -29.48 -13.22 10.29
C TYR A 210 -30.09 -12.03 9.53
N VAL A 211 -30.93 -11.25 10.23
CA VAL A 211 -31.39 -9.95 9.74
C VAL A 211 -30.17 -9.04 9.79
N ARG A 212 -29.97 -8.21 8.78
CA ARG A 212 -29.25 -6.94 8.97
C ARG A 212 -29.82 -6.30 10.25
N PRO A 213 -29.07 -6.16 11.36
CA PRO A 213 -29.60 -5.50 12.55
C PRO A 213 -29.94 -4.08 12.11
N ASP A 214 -31.22 -3.81 12.01
CA ASP A 214 -31.74 -2.48 11.85
C ASP A 214 -31.46 -1.72 13.16
N GLU A 215 -31.25 -0.42 13.02
CA GLU A 215 -30.91 0.47 14.13
C GLU A 215 -32.02 0.61 15.18
N ASN A 216 -33.19 0.02 14.93
CA ASN A 216 -34.42 0.21 15.69
C ASN A 216 -34.35 -0.27 17.16
N GLY A 217 -33.34 -1.06 17.53
CA GLY A 217 -33.11 -1.53 18.89
C GLY A 217 -31.88 -0.95 19.60
N PHE A 218 -31.22 0.08 19.05
CA PHE A 218 -29.98 0.62 19.61
C PHE A 218 -30.05 2.14 19.80
N THR A 219 -29.62 2.63 20.96
CA THR A 219 -29.50 4.07 21.25
C THR A 219 -28.10 4.56 20.89
N ARG A 220 -28.06 5.69 20.18
CA ARG A 220 -26.82 6.38 19.75
C ARG A 220 -26.19 7.12 20.92
N THR A 221 -24.91 6.87 21.19
CA THR A 221 -24.19 7.54 22.29
C THR A 221 -23.57 8.89 21.87
N GLY A 222 -23.48 9.18 20.57
CA GLY A 222 -22.78 10.35 20.04
C GLY A 222 -21.25 10.21 19.98
N GLN A 223 -20.68 9.11 20.50
CA GLN A 223 -19.23 8.85 20.40
C GLN A 223 -18.89 8.27 19.02
N VAL A 224 -18.28 9.10 18.17
CA VAL A 224 -17.92 8.75 16.80
C VAL A 224 -16.43 8.43 16.70
N ILE A 225 -16.10 7.36 15.99
CA ILE A 225 -14.74 6.92 15.68
C ILE A 225 -14.69 6.59 14.19
N SER A 226 -13.93 7.34 13.42
CA SER A 226 -13.81 7.15 11.96
C SER A 226 -12.39 6.75 11.58
N GLY A 227 -12.25 5.91 10.55
CA GLY A 227 -10.95 5.48 10.07
C GLY A 227 -11.05 4.39 9.01
N TYR A 228 -9.90 3.91 8.54
CA TYR A 228 -9.87 2.82 7.57
C TYR A 228 -10.30 1.50 8.20
N SER A 229 -11.30 0.89 7.59
CA SER A 229 -11.77 -0.45 7.93
C SER A 229 -11.51 -1.42 6.79
N SER A 230 -11.26 -2.67 7.14
CA SER A 230 -11.23 -3.78 6.19
C SER A 230 -12.12 -4.92 6.68
N TRP A 231 -12.01 -6.10 6.09
CA TRP A 231 -12.79 -7.25 6.54
C TRP A 231 -11.93 -8.52 6.57
N TYR A 232 -12.34 -9.47 7.40
CA TYR A 232 -11.71 -10.78 7.56
C TYR A 232 -12.77 -11.89 7.53
N GLY A 233 -12.37 -13.07 7.05
CA GLY A 233 -13.27 -14.19 6.81
C GLY A 233 -12.49 -15.44 6.41
N GLY A 234 -13.21 -16.48 5.97
CA GLY A 234 -12.65 -17.69 5.37
C GLY A 234 -11.77 -18.50 6.31
N GLU A 235 -10.48 -18.15 6.37
CA GLU A 235 -9.44 -18.87 7.11
C GLU A 235 -9.64 -18.87 8.63
N PHE A 236 -10.36 -17.87 9.14
CA PHE A 236 -10.64 -17.71 10.56
C PHE A 236 -11.96 -18.36 10.99
N HIS A 237 -12.83 -18.74 10.04
CA HIS A 237 -14.17 -19.25 10.35
C HIS A 237 -14.09 -20.51 11.21
N GLY A 238 -14.89 -20.56 12.28
CA GLY A 238 -14.92 -21.68 13.23
C GLY A 238 -13.78 -21.68 14.26
N ARG A 239 -12.88 -20.70 14.25
CA ARG A 239 -11.80 -20.56 15.25
C ARG A 239 -12.23 -19.66 16.41
N PRO A 240 -11.69 -19.84 17.63
CA PRO A 240 -11.95 -18.91 18.73
C PRO A 240 -11.34 -17.52 18.44
N THR A 241 -12.12 -16.48 18.72
CA THR A 241 -11.69 -15.07 18.72
C THR A 241 -10.98 -14.72 20.02
N SER A 242 -10.41 -13.51 20.10
CA SER A 242 -9.77 -12.99 21.32
C SER A 242 -10.75 -12.79 22.49
N SER A 243 -12.06 -12.75 22.25
CA SER A 243 -13.08 -12.76 23.32
C SER A 243 -13.40 -14.15 23.85
N GLY A 244 -12.94 -15.22 23.17
CA GLY A 244 -13.30 -16.61 23.43
C GLY A 244 -14.54 -17.09 22.65
N GLU A 245 -15.29 -16.20 21.99
CA GLU A 245 -16.40 -16.59 21.10
C GLU A 245 -15.86 -17.25 19.82
N VAL A 246 -16.56 -18.25 19.29
CA VAL A 246 -16.21 -18.85 17.99
C VAL A 246 -16.52 -17.86 16.87
N PHE A 247 -15.53 -17.59 16.01
CA PHE A 247 -15.66 -16.67 14.89
C PHE A 247 -16.57 -17.24 13.81
N ASP A 248 -17.67 -16.55 13.56
CA ASP A 248 -18.51 -16.76 12.38
C ASP A 248 -18.30 -15.61 11.39
N GLN A 249 -17.91 -15.95 10.16
CA GLN A 249 -17.67 -14.95 9.11
C GLN A 249 -18.97 -14.29 8.62
N PHE A 250 -20.12 -14.93 8.84
CA PHE A 250 -21.44 -14.43 8.43
C PHE A 250 -22.15 -13.65 9.55
N ALA A 251 -21.66 -13.75 10.79
CA ALA A 251 -22.20 -12.98 11.91
C ALA A 251 -21.81 -11.50 11.82
N PHE A 252 -22.59 -10.61 12.45
CA PHE A 252 -22.31 -9.17 12.48
C PHE A 252 -21.33 -8.79 13.60
N THR A 253 -20.04 -9.06 13.37
CA THR A 253 -18.97 -8.87 14.36
C THR A 253 -17.79 -8.11 13.77
N CYS A 254 -16.90 -7.62 14.64
CA CYS A 254 -15.70 -6.91 14.23
C CYS A 254 -14.54 -7.07 15.22
N ALA A 255 -13.33 -6.84 14.72
CA ALA A 255 -12.10 -6.75 15.49
C ALA A 255 -11.69 -5.29 15.70
N HIS A 256 -11.37 -4.91 16.95
CA HIS A 256 -10.84 -3.60 17.29
C HIS A 256 -9.68 -3.69 18.30
N LYS A 257 -8.70 -2.79 18.18
CA LYS A 257 -7.45 -2.83 18.97
C LYS A 257 -7.70 -2.65 20.47
N THR A 258 -8.52 -1.67 20.83
CA THR A 258 -8.60 -1.15 22.20
C THR A 258 -10.02 -1.07 22.77
N LEU A 259 -11.06 -1.26 21.96
CA LEU A 259 -12.44 -1.14 22.45
C LEU A 259 -12.78 -2.35 23.32
N PRO A 260 -13.52 -2.20 24.43
CA PRO A 260 -13.94 -3.34 25.23
C PRO A 260 -14.70 -4.38 24.39
N PHE A 261 -14.51 -5.66 24.68
CA PHE A 261 -15.33 -6.70 24.05
C PHE A 261 -16.79 -6.53 24.45
N GLY A 262 -17.71 -6.81 23.54
CA GLY A 262 -19.14 -6.56 23.72
C GLY A 262 -19.58 -5.12 23.44
N THR A 263 -18.66 -4.23 23.07
CA THR A 263 -19.02 -2.90 22.55
C THR A 263 -19.78 -3.06 21.22
N TRP A 264 -20.88 -2.34 21.07
CA TRP A 264 -21.64 -2.30 19.82
C TRP A 264 -21.30 -1.04 19.03
N LEU A 265 -21.09 -1.21 17.73
CA LEU A 265 -20.75 -0.14 16.81
C LEU A 265 -21.76 -0.10 15.67
N ARG A 266 -22.32 1.07 15.42
CA ARG A 266 -23.02 1.36 14.16
C ARG A 266 -21.99 1.82 13.14
N VAL A 267 -21.71 0.97 12.18
CA VAL A 267 -20.74 1.23 11.10
C VAL A 267 -21.50 1.71 9.88
N THR A 268 -21.13 2.88 9.38
CA THR A 268 -21.76 3.53 8.22
C THR A 268 -20.76 3.64 7.09
N PHE A 269 -21.18 3.20 5.91
CA PHE A 269 -20.41 3.29 4.68
C PHE A 269 -21.35 3.54 3.48
N ARG A 270 -21.13 4.63 2.74
CA ARG A 270 -21.90 5.01 1.53
C ARG A 270 -23.42 4.95 1.71
N GLY A 271 -23.94 5.54 2.78
CA GLY A 271 -25.38 5.61 3.08
C GLY A 271 -25.98 4.30 3.59
N ARG A 272 -25.20 3.21 3.65
CA ARG A 272 -25.60 1.96 4.32
C ARG A 272 -24.96 1.89 5.69
N ASN A 273 -25.70 1.35 6.65
CA ASN A 273 -25.19 1.07 7.98
C ASN A 273 -25.49 -0.36 8.42
N VAL A 274 -24.72 -0.81 9.39
CA VAL A 274 -24.89 -2.09 10.09
C VAL A 274 -24.42 -1.92 11.53
N VAL A 275 -25.09 -2.59 12.47
CA VAL A 275 -24.62 -2.68 13.86
C VAL A 275 -23.80 -3.95 14.03
N VAL A 276 -22.59 -3.82 14.59
CA VAL A 276 -21.66 -4.93 14.83
C VAL A 276 -21.19 -4.97 16.27
N LYS A 277 -20.88 -6.16 16.76
CA LYS A 277 -20.28 -6.36 18.08
C LYS A 277 -18.76 -6.49 17.97
N VAL A 278 -18.02 -5.83 18.88
CA VAL A 278 -16.58 -6.05 19.03
C VAL A 278 -16.36 -7.36 19.79
N ASN A 279 -15.86 -8.39 19.12
CA ASN A 279 -15.58 -9.70 19.73
C ASN A 279 -14.15 -10.21 19.46
N ASP A 280 -13.33 -9.44 18.74
CA ASP A 280 -11.96 -9.85 18.44
C ASP A 280 -10.96 -8.68 18.53
N ARG A 281 -9.66 -9.00 18.50
CA ARG A 281 -8.56 -8.04 18.54
C ARG A 281 -7.87 -7.93 17.20
N GLY A 282 -7.66 -6.70 16.78
CA GLY A 282 -7.05 -6.35 15.51
C GLY A 282 -7.66 -5.06 14.98
N PRO A 283 -7.35 -4.66 13.73
CA PRO A 283 -6.27 -5.18 12.89
C PRO A 283 -4.89 -4.78 13.41
N PHE A 284 -3.93 -5.70 13.55
CA PHE A 284 -2.56 -5.35 13.97
C PHE A 284 -1.71 -4.67 12.86
N ILE A 285 -2.32 -4.42 11.69
CA ILE A 285 -1.70 -3.65 10.61
C ILE A 285 -1.82 -2.16 10.91
N LYS A 286 -0.73 -1.41 10.68
CA LYS A 286 -0.71 0.06 10.83
C LYS A 286 -1.68 0.72 9.85
N GLY A 287 -2.33 1.79 10.29
CA GLY A 287 -3.27 2.56 9.47
C GLY A 287 -4.70 2.01 9.40
N ARG A 288 -4.97 0.78 9.87
CA ARG A 288 -6.34 0.23 9.96
C ARG A 288 -6.88 0.33 11.39
N MET A 289 -8.15 0.71 11.49
CA MET A 289 -8.88 0.90 12.74
C MET A 289 -9.73 -0.32 13.09
N LEU A 290 -10.43 -0.88 12.09
CA LEU A 290 -11.49 -1.86 12.31
C LEU A 290 -11.46 -2.95 11.24
N ASP A 291 -11.58 -4.22 11.62
CA ASP A 291 -11.80 -5.31 10.66
C ASP A 291 -13.21 -5.89 10.88
N LEU A 292 -14.07 -5.82 9.88
CA LEU A 292 -15.42 -6.37 9.90
C LEU A 292 -15.41 -7.85 9.55
N SER A 293 -16.39 -8.61 10.04
CA SER A 293 -16.70 -9.91 9.46
C SER A 293 -17.15 -9.75 7.99
N ARG A 294 -17.06 -10.83 7.22
CA ARG A 294 -17.53 -10.86 5.83
C ARG A 294 -19.01 -10.48 5.72
N GLY A 295 -19.87 -11.01 6.58
CA GLY A 295 -21.31 -10.70 6.59
C GLY A 295 -21.60 -9.22 6.86
N ALA A 296 -20.88 -8.61 7.80
CA ALA A 296 -21.01 -7.18 8.09
C ALA A 296 -20.50 -6.32 6.92
N ALA A 297 -19.38 -6.70 6.32
CA ALA A 297 -18.82 -6.01 5.17
C ALA A 297 -19.75 -6.08 3.95
N GLU A 298 -20.31 -7.26 3.64
CA GLU A 298 -21.28 -7.45 2.55
C GLU A 298 -22.56 -6.61 2.77
N ALA A 299 -23.06 -6.52 4.00
CA ALA A 299 -24.27 -5.76 4.32
C ALA A 299 -24.15 -4.25 4.04
N ILE A 300 -22.97 -3.67 4.25
CA ILE A 300 -22.69 -2.26 3.89
C ILE A 300 -22.00 -2.12 2.53
N GLY A 301 -21.68 -3.24 1.88
CA GLY A 301 -20.94 -3.35 0.62
C GLY A 301 -19.52 -2.80 0.69
N LEU A 302 -18.82 -3.07 1.78
CA LEU A 302 -17.38 -2.85 1.95
C LEU A 302 -16.63 -4.02 1.28
N THR A 303 -15.87 -3.74 0.21
CA THR A 303 -15.20 -4.79 -0.58
C THR A 303 -13.68 -4.85 -0.37
N GLY A 304 -13.10 -3.93 0.43
CA GLY A 304 -11.67 -3.84 0.69
C GLY A 304 -11.33 -2.90 1.83
N VAL A 305 -10.13 -2.33 1.85
CA VAL A 305 -9.73 -1.34 2.86
C VAL A 305 -10.29 0.04 2.48
N GLN A 306 -11.28 0.54 3.23
CA GLN A 306 -11.93 1.81 2.91
C GLN A 306 -12.27 2.58 4.18
N TRP A 307 -12.46 3.89 4.05
CA TRP A 307 -12.84 4.75 5.17
C TRP A 307 -14.30 4.50 5.58
N VAL A 308 -14.54 4.31 6.88
CA VAL A 308 -15.89 4.13 7.45
C VAL A 308 -16.08 5.05 8.65
N ASP A 309 -17.33 5.43 8.89
CA ASP A 309 -17.73 6.17 10.09
C ASP A 309 -18.39 5.21 11.07
N CYS A 310 -17.84 5.08 12.28
CA CYS A 310 -18.40 4.23 13.32
C CYS A 310 -18.92 5.10 14.47
N GLU A 311 -20.06 4.71 15.03
CA GLU A 311 -20.60 5.32 16.24
C GLU A 311 -20.84 4.24 17.30
N ILE A 312 -20.42 4.49 18.53
CA ILE A 312 -20.72 3.57 19.63
C ILE A 312 -22.22 3.65 19.92
N VAL A 313 -22.87 2.49 19.93
CA VAL A 313 -24.28 2.35 20.26
C VAL A 313 -24.46 1.43 21.44
N VAL A 314 -25.57 1.59 22.15
CA VAL A 314 -25.96 0.72 23.26
C VAL A 314 -27.29 0.05 22.93
N PRO A 315 -27.49 -1.25 23.23
CA PRO A 315 -28.80 -1.86 23.10
C PRO A 315 -29.83 -1.05 23.91
N GLY A 316 -30.98 -0.76 23.32
CA GLY A 316 -32.11 -0.19 24.03
C GLY A 316 -32.65 -1.19 25.05
N ASN A 317 -33.02 -0.71 26.23
CA ASN A 317 -33.71 -1.51 27.25
C ASN A 317 -35.15 -1.83 26.84
#